data_AF-A0A7S2GLF4-F1
#
_entry.id   AF-A0A7S2GLF4-F1
#
_cell.length_a   1.000
_cell.length_b   1.000
_cell.length_c   1.000
_cell.angle_alpha   90.00
_cell.angle_beta   90.00
_cell.angle_gamma   90.00
#
_symmetry.space_group_name_H-M   'P 1'
#
loop_
_entity.id
_entity.type
_entity.pdbx_description
1 polymer ?
#
loop_
_entity_poly.entity_id
_entity_poly.type
_entity_poly.pdbx_seq_one_letter_code
_entity_poly.pdbx_strand_id
1 'polypeptide(L)'
;GIPISRVSTPRTPGVDPLDLVPVGIPLATRTSTIHPPSASPIQCVRGCGFFGSSSTSNMCSKCYKEMCGKCVESATSKDTQVEAEMEELRARVARAEAQAAKALETAALQERYARAQEKILADTNARAEAKAADAKAAMEATAAAEAEAAKLKVEARRQAEARAAAEARAAAEVRAAAEARAAEAEKRATQAEAALASSAGGQAERLQRATEAVRAAAERETALQRALKEARESVSTAWQALAAEQTRSANLVEAAKRAEAEGGRALSEEGVRLTASEAALKKERERAEAAEGTAKAAMAAAERAGKLAAKELSTLRDQLARFERAAASASDAASSAEAEQAALERRLAEELKGRAEMQGAMEARLQ
;
A
#
# COMPACT_ATOMS: atom_id res chain seq x y z
N GLY A 1 19.02 -18.19 -11.35
CA GLY A 1 19.67 -19.01 -10.30
C GLY A 1 18.63 -19.39 -9.28
N ILE A 2 18.26 -20.67 -9.27
CA ILE A 2 17.29 -21.27 -8.34
C ILE A 2 18.08 -21.88 -7.18
N PRO A 3 17.57 -21.88 -5.95
CA PRO A 3 17.83 -22.99 -5.04
C PRO A 3 16.55 -23.78 -4.74
N ILE A 4 16.66 -25.07 -5.03
CA ILE A 4 15.68 -26.13 -4.85
C ILE A 4 15.85 -26.64 -3.42
N SER A 5 14.82 -26.56 -2.58
CA SER A 5 14.84 -27.13 -1.23
C SER A 5 14.10 -28.46 -1.18
N ARG A 6 14.77 -29.41 -0.54
CA ARG A 6 14.56 -30.85 -0.58
C ARG A 6 13.30 -31.32 0.14
N VAL A 7 12.73 -32.37 -0.44
CA VAL A 7 11.70 -33.28 0.08
C VAL A 7 12.28 -34.14 1.21
N SER A 8 11.54 -34.29 2.31
CA SER A 8 11.76 -35.32 3.34
C SER A 8 10.45 -36.04 3.62
N THR A 9 10.39 -37.33 3.29
CA THR A 9 9.33 -38.26 3.69
C THR A 9 9.75 -39.03 4.95
N PRO A 10 8.82 -39.37 5.87
CA PRO A 10 9.13 -40.28 6.96
C PRO A 10 8.88 -41.75 6.59
N ARG A 11 9.85 -42.57 7.02
CA ARG A 11 9.89 -44.04 7.00
C ARG A 11 8.83 -44.67 7.90
N THR A 12 8.30 -45.81 7.45
CA THR A 12 7.68 -46.85 8.29
C THR A 12 8.74 -47.83 8.82
N PRO A 13 8.51 -48.40 10.02
CA PRO A 13 8.87 -49.78 10.34
C PRO A 13 7.62 -50.48 10.95
N GLY A 14 7.40 -51.78 10.90
CA GLY A 14 8.19 -52.94 10.54
C GLY A 14 7.26 -54.17 10.61
N VAL A 15 7.65 -55.22 9.91
CA VAL A 15 7.07 -56.56 9.92
C VAL A 15 7.90 -57.46 10.83
N ASP A 16 7.26 -58.49 11.42
CA ASP A 16 7.76 -59.87 11.71
C ASP A 16 6.94 -60.52 12.87
N PRO A 17 7.02 -61.85 13.16
CA PRO A 17 6.49 -62.97 12.37
C PRO A 17 5.79 -64.10 13.21
N LEU A 18 5.18 -65.08 12.52
CA LEU A 18 4.99 -66.53 12.81
C LEU A 18 4.80 -67.08 14.26
N ASP A 19 3.76 -67.92 14.45
CA ASP A 19 3.73 -69.12 15.34
C ASP A 19 2.50 -70.00 14.95
N LEU A 20 2.64 -71.18 14.34
CA LEU A 20 2.88 -72.54 14.87
C LEU A 20 1.65 -73.25 15.52
N VAL A 21 1.33 -74.41 14.94
CA VAL A 21 0.31 -75.44 15.29
C VAL A 21 0.73 -76.23 16.56
N PRO A 22 -0.14 -77.01 17.24
CA PRO A 22 -0.27 -78.44 16.90
C PRO A 22 -1.63 -79.15 17.17
N VAL A 23 -1.66 -80.39 16.68
CA VAL A 23 -2.67 -81.47 16.59
C VAL A 23 -2.92 -82.21 17.92
N GLY A 24 -4.10 -82.84 18.10
CA GLY A 24 -4.29 -83.91 19.11
C GLY A 24 -5.68 -84.58 19.15
N ILE A 25 -5.74 -85.88 18.77
CA ILE A 25 -6.86 -86.83 18.88
C ILE A 25 -6.70 -87.66 20.18
N PRO A 26 -7.76 -88.27 20.75
CA PRO A 26 -7.58 -89.66 21.19
C PRO A 26 -8.73 -90.64 20.86
N LEU A 27 -8.32 -91.89 20.66
CA LEU A 27 -9.07 -93.11 20.37
C LEU A 27 -8.79 -94.11 21.51
N ALA A 28 -9.80 -94.78 22.08
CA ALA A 28 -9.65 -95.90 23.04
C ALA A 28 -10.98 -96.68 23.14
N THR A 29 -11.14 -97.88 22.55
CA THR A 29 -10.83 -99.27 23.02
C THR A 29 -12.02 -100.06 23.62
N ARG A 30 -12.24 -101.22 22.96
CA ARG A 30 -12.96 -102.48 23.27
C ARG A 30 -12.94 -102.97 24.73
N THR A 31 -13.83 -103.94 25.06
CA THR A 31 -13.59 -105.37 25.51
C THR A 31 -14.91 -105.93 26.13
N SER A 32 -15.63 -106.92 25.58
CA SER A 32 -15.56 -108.41 25.65
C SER A 32 -15.64 -109.05 27.06
N THR A 33 -16.49 -110.08 27.24
CA THR A 33 -16.16 -111.47 27.70
C THR A 33 -17.34 -112.21 28.36
N ILE A 34 -17.47 -113.50 28.01
CA ILE A 34 -18.43 -114.56 28.41
C ILE A 34 -17.85 -115.39 29.58
N HIS A 35 -18.70 -115.95 30.46
CA HIS A 35 -18.35 -117.08 31.36
C HIS A 35 -19.56 -117.99 31.68
N PRO A 36 -19.41 -119.34 31.62
CA PRO A 36 -20.21 -120.36 32.34
C PRO A 36 -19.28 -121.18 33.29
N PRO A 37 -19.62 -122.39 33.80
CA PRO A 37 -20.75 -122.89 34.61
C PRO A 37 -20.25 -123.55 35.94
N SER A 38 -21.12 -124.03 36.85
CA SER A 38 -20.79 -125.19 37.73
C SER A 38 -22.06 -125.85 38.29
N ALA A 39 -22.11 -127.18 38.21
CA ALA A 39 -23.26 -128.03 38.45
C ALA A 39 -23.05 -128.95 39.67
N SER A 40 -24.11 -129.17 40.45
CA SER A 40 -24.32 -130.39 41.22
C SER A 40 -25.26 -131.30 40.42
N PRO A 41 -25.03 -132.62 40.34
CA PRO A 41 -25.82 -133.51 39.49
C PRO A 41 -27.27 -133.62 39.99
N ILE A 42 -28.22 -133.13 39.19
CA ILE A 42 -29.65 -133.10 39.50
C ILE A 42 -30.25 -134.49 39.25
N GLN A 43 -30.87 -135.08 40.26
CA GLN A 43 -31.60 -136.35 40.11
C GLN A 43 -32.85 -136.15 39.25
N CYS A 44 -33.20 -137.15 38.44
CA CYS A 44 -34.37 -137.11 37.57
C CYS A 44 -35.62 -136.69 38.36
N VAL A 45 -36.34 -135.67 37.89
CA VAL A 45 -37.53 -135.11 38.57
C VAL A 45 -38.62 -136.15 38.87
N ARG A 46 -38.68 -137.26 38.10
CA ARG A 46 -39.58 -138.40 38.41
C ARG A 46 -39.09 -139.33 39.53
N GLY A 47 -37.95 -139.04 40.16
CA GLY A 47 -37.40 -139.84 41.26
C GLY A 47 -36.90 -141.25 40.87
N CYS A 48 -36.67 -141.52 39.58
CA CYS A 48 -36.36 -142.88 39.10
C CYS A 48 -34.92 -143.37 39.40
N GLY A 49 -34.15 -142.64 40.21
CA GLY A 49 -32.78 -143.01 40.60
C GLY A 49 -31.68 -142.75 39.56
N PHE A 50 -31.97 -142.10 38.42
CA PHE A 50 -30.99 -141.72 37.40
C PHE A 50 -30.83 -140.19 37.31
N PHE A 51 -29.65 -139.69 36.93
CA PHE A 51 -29.41 -138.25 36.82
C PHE A 51 -30.07 -137.65 35.58
N GLY A 52 -30.75 -136.51 35.74
CA GLY A 52 -31.36 -135.74 34.65
C GLY A 52 -30.40 -134.68 34.13
N SER A 53 -30.57 -134.26 32.88
CA SER A 53 -29.83 -133.14 32.28
C SER A 53 -30.69 -131.87 32.25
N SER A 54 -30.10 -130.69 32.38
CA SER A 54 -30.80 -129.41 32.19
C SER A 54 -31.40 -129.30 30.79
N SER A 55 -30.81 -129.96 29.79
CA SER A 55 -31.33 -130.02 28.43
C SER A 55 -32.59 -130.87 28.25
N THR A 56 -32.88 -131.80 29.18
CA THR A 56 -34.08 -132.68 29.15
C THR A 56 -35.05 -132.33 30.27
N SER A 57 -35.09 -131.06 30.69
CA SER A 57 -35.90 -130.55 31.79
C SER A 57 -35.68 -131.31 33.11
N ASN A 58 -34.42 -131.68 33.39
CA ASN A 58 -34.01 -132.49 34.54
C ASN A 58 -34.68 -133.88 34.60
N MET A 59 -35.12 -134.44 33.47
CA MET A 59 -35.60 -135.83 33.36
C MET A 59 -34.51 -136.74 32.79
N CYS A 60 -34.45 -138.00 33.20
CA CYS A 60 -33.51 -138.96 32.60
C CYS A 60 -33.93 -139.31 31.16
N SER A 61 -33.00 -139.81 30.36
CA SER A 61 -33.21 -140.18 28.95
C SER A 61 -34.39 -141.14 28.74
N LYS A 62 -34.74 -141.96 29.74
CA LYS A 62 -35.91 -142.85 29.71
C LYS A 62 -37.22 -142.09 29.92
N CYS A 63 -37.31 -141.26 30.97
CA CYS A 63 -38.53 -140.51 31.26
C CYS A 63 -38.80 -139.39 30.25
N TYR A 64 -37.75 -138.84 29.63
CA TYR A 64 -37.88 -137.85 28.56
C TYR A 64 -38.49 -138.47 27.29
N LYS A 65 -38.08 -139.69 26.90
CA LYS A 65 -38.68 -140.40 25.75
C LYS A 65 -40.16 -140.71 25.94
N GLU A 66 -40.58 -141.09 27.14
CA GLU A 66 -42.00 -141.32 27.44
C GLU A 66 -42.85 -140.05 27.39
N MET A 67 -42.26 -138.88 27.66
CA MET A 67 -42.95 -137.60 27.56
C MET A 67 -43.06 -137.13 26.10
N CYS A 68 -41.97 -137.20 25.34
CA CYS A 68 -41.97 -136.80 23.93
C CYS A 68 -42.81 -137.73 23.04
N GLY A 69 -42.95 -139.01 23.40
CA GLY A 69 -43.77 -139.97 22.65
C GLY A 69 -45.28 -139.71 22.69
N LYS A 70 -45.78 -138.77 23.51
CA LYS A 70 -47.22 -138.44 23.62
C LYS A 70 -47.61 -137.07 23.05
N CYS A 71 -46.67 -136.29 22.49
CA CYS A 71 -46.91 -134.90 22.10
C CYS A 71 -46.92 -134.62 20.58
N VAL A 72 -46.92 -135.63 19.71
CA VAL A 72 -46.69 -135.46 18.25
C VAL A 72 -47.92 -135.77 17.38
N GLU A 73 -49.15 -135.76 17.93
CA GLU A 73 -50.36 -136.08 17.16
C GLU A 73 -51.36 -134.91 16.97
N SER A 74 -50.93 -133.64 17.02
CA SER A 74 -51.85 -132.51 16.74
C SER A 74 -51.24 -131.21 16.18
N ALA A 75 -50.25 -131.27 15.28
CA ALA A 75 -49.61 -130.05 14.76
C ALA A 75 -49.10 -130.11 13.30
N THR A 76 -49.94 -130.54 12.35
CA THR A 76 -49.59 -130.51 10.91
C THR A 76 -50.64 -129.77 10.09
N SER A 77 -50.86 -128.47 10.35
CA SER A 77 -51.70 -127.58 9.49
C SER A 77 -51.49 -126.06 9.70
N LYS A 78 -50.35 -125.60 10.25
CA LYS A 78 -50.10 -124.16 10.51
C LYS A 78 -48.74 -123.63 10.02
N ASP A 79 -47.87 -124.48 9.48
CA ASP A 79 -46.50 -124.08 9.11
C ASP A 79 -46.41 -123.17 7.88
N THR A 80 -47.33 -123.29 6.91
CA THR A 80 -47.30 -122.49 5.68
C THR A 80 -47.89 -121.08 5.82
N GLN A 81 -48.73 -120.83 6.84
CA GLN A 81 -49.22 -119.48 7.15
C GLN A 81 -48.20 -118.65 7.92
N VAL A 82 -47.42 -119.29 8.80
CA VAL A 82 -46.41 -118.59 9.62
C VAL A 82 -45.22 -118.14 8.77
N GLU A 83 -44.79 -118.92 7.77
CA GLU A 83 -43.71 -118.49 6.87
C GLU A 83 -44.11 -117.31 5.98
N ALA A 84 -45.33 -117.32 5.43
CA ALA A 84 -45.83 -116.22 4.60
C ALA A 84 -46.01 -114.93 5.42
N GLU A 85 -46.53 -115.01 6.65
CA GLU A 85 -46.61 -113.86 7.56
C GLU A 85 -45.22 -113.35 7.95
N MET A 86 -44.26 -114.24 8.21
CA MET A 86 -42.90 -113.83 8.57
C MET A 86 -42.18 -113.14 7.40
N GLU A 87 -42.41 -113.58 6.17
CA GLU A 87 -41.87 -112.93 4.97
C GLU A 87 -42.52 -111.58 4.68
N GLU A 88 -43.84 -111.45 4.91
CA GLU A 88 -44.52 -110.16 4.86
C GLU A 88 -44.01 -109.20 5.95
N LEU A 89 -43.81 -109.69 7.18
CA LEU A 89 -43.20 -108.93 8.27
C LEU A 89 -41.79 -108.47 7.91
N ARG A 90 -40.95 -109.33 7.33
CA ARG A 90 -39.62 -108.95 6.82
C ARG A 90 -39.71 -107.90 5.72
N ALA A 91 -40.65 -108.02 4.79
CA ALA A 91 -40.87 -107.00 3.76
C ALA A 91 -41.38 -105.67 4.34
N ARG A 92 -42.20 -105.70 5.40
CA ARG A 92 -42.65 -104.49 6.13
C ARG A 92 -41.52 -103.85 6.92
N VAL A 93 -40.68 -104.63 7.59
CA VAL A 93 -39.48 -104.15 8.28
C VAL A 93 -38.50 -103.54 7.27
N ALA A 94 -38.22 -104.21 6.14
CA ALA A 94 -37.35 -103.67 5.10
C ALA A 94 -37.90 -102.35 4.49
N ARG A 95 -39.23 -102.26 4.28
CA ARG A 95 -39.86 -101.00 3.84
C ARG A 95 -39.77 -99.90 4.91
N ALA A 96 -39.96 -100.24 6.18
CA ALA A 96 -39.83 -99.30 7.29
C ALA A 96 -38.37 -98.84 7.48
N GLU A 97 -37.39 -99.73 7.35
CA GLU A 97 -35.96 -99.40 7.38
C GLU A 97 -35.55 -98.51 6.20
N ALA A 98 -36.05 -98.81 4.99
CA ALA A 98 -35.81 -97.97 3.82
C ALA A 98 -36.47 -96.58 3.96
N GLN A 99 -37.67 -96.51 4.54
CA GLN A 99 -38.33 -95.24 4.85
C GLN A 99 -37.59 -94.46 5.94
N ALA A 100 -37.09 -95.14 6.98
CA ALA A 100 -36.30 -94.54 8.05
C ALA A 100 -34.95 -94.02 7.52
N ALA A 101 -34.28 -94.75 6.63
CA ALA A 101 -33.04 -94.31 5.98
C ALA A 101 -33.28 -93.06 5.11
N LYS A 102 -34.35 -93.04 4.32
CA LYS A 102 -34.75 -91.85 3.54
C LYS A 102 -35.09 -90.67 4.45
N ALA A 103 -35.82 -90.90 5.54
CA ALA A 103 -36.14 -89.85 6.51
C ALA A 103 -34.87 -89.27 7.15
N LEU A 104 -33.91 -90.14 7.53
CA LEU A 104 -32.63 -89.72 8.08
C LEU A 104 -31.79 -88.92 7.08
N GLU A 105 -31.77 -89.33 5.81
CA GLU A 105 -31.09 -88.59 4.73
C GLU A 105 -31.74 -87.21 4.50
N THR A 106 -33.07 -87.14 4.48
CA THR A 106 -33.78 -85.85 4.36
C THR A 106 -33.55 -84.94 5.57
N ALA A 107 -33.49 -85.50 6.79
CA ALA A 107 -33.18 -84.74 8.00
C ALA A 107 -31.74 -84.21 7.98
N ALA A 108 -30.78 -85.02 7.54
CA ALA A 108 -29.39 -84.60 7.38
C ALA A 108 -29.23 -83.50 6.31
N LEU A 109 -29.98 -83.57 5.21
CA LEU A 109 -30.03 -82.52 4.19
C LEU A 109 -30.66 -81.23 4.72
N GLN A 110 -31.76 -81.32 5.48
CA GLN A 110 -32.38 -80.17 6.12
C GLN A 110 -31.43 -79.49 7.12
N GLU A 111 -30.70 -80.26 7.91
CA GLU A 111 -29.71 -79.72 8.85
C GLU A 111 -28.55 -79.03 8.10
N ARG A 112 -28.05 -79.63 7.02
CA ARG A 112 -27.03 -78.98 6.16
C ARG A 112 -27.52 -77.68 5.55
N TYR A 113 -28.78 -77.65 5.11
CA TYR A 113 -29.40 -76.45 4.56
C TYR A 113 -29.58 -75.35 5.62
N ALA A 114 -30.04 -75.70 6.83
CA ALA A 114 -30.16 -74.77 7.94
C ALA A 114 -28.80 -74.16 8.32
N ARG A 115 -27.75 -74.98 8.45
CA ARG A 115 -26.37 -74.50 8.71
C ARG A 115 -25.86 -73.61 7.58
N ALA A 116 -26.17 -73.93 6.34
CA ALA A 116 -25.80 -73.10 5.19
C ALA A 116 -26.54 -71.74 5.21
N GLN A 117 -27.83 -71.72 5.55
CA GLN A 117 -28.62 -70.49 5.69
C GLN A 117 -28.12 -69.61 6.84
N GLU A 118 -27.81 -70.19 8.00
CA GLU A 118 -27.21 -69.46 9.12
C GLU A 118 -25.88 -68.82 8.74
N LYS A 119 -25.02 -69.57 8.01
CA LYS A 119 -23.75 -69.04 7.52
C LYS A 119 -23.94 -67.87 6.55
N ILE A 120 -24.86 -67.99 5.58
CA ILE A 120 -25.16 -66.90 4.65
C ILE A 120 -25.66 -65.67 5.41
N LEU A 121 -26.57 -65.86 6.37
CA LEU A 121 -27.11 -64.76 7.17
C LEU A 121 -26.00 -64.07 7.98
N ALA A 122 -25.14 -64.86 8.64
CA ALA A 122 -23.97 -64.35 9.37
C ALA A 122 -23.02 -63.55 8.46
N ASP A 123 -22.69 -64.10 7.28
CA ASP A 123 -21.82 -63.42 6.31
C ASP A 123 -22.46 -62.12 5.77
N THR A 124 -23.78 -62.11 5.56
CA THR A 124 -24.49 -60.90 5.13
C THR A 124 -24.54 -59.83 6.22
N ASN A 125 -24.77 -60.23 7.47
CA ASN A 125 -24.76 -59.32 8.61
C ASN A 125 -23.36 -58.74 8.82
N ALA A 126 -22.31 -59.57 8.78
CA ALA A 126 -20.93 -59.12 8.88
C ALA A 126 -20.56 -58.13 7.75
N ARG A 127 -21.01 -58.38 6.51
CA ARG A 127 -20.81 -57.44 5.40
C ARG A 127 -21.59 -56.15 5.58
N ALA A 128 -22.80 -56.20 6.15
CA ALA A 128 -23.61 -55.02 6.43
C ALA A 128 -22.98 -54.16 7.54
N GLU A 129 -22.48 -54.79 8.61
CA GLU A 129 -21.76 -54.12 9.70
C GLU A 129 -20.46 -53.48 9.21
N ALA A 130 -19.68 -54.19 8.38
CA ALA A 130 -18.47 -53.63 7.77
C ALA A 130 -18.79 -52.40 6.89
N LYS A 131 -19.81 -52.50 6.02
CA LYS A 131 -20.27 -51.36 5.21
C LYS A 131 -20.79 -50.20 6.05
N ALA A 132 -21.47 -50.48 7.16
CA ALA A 132 -21.95 -49.45 8.08
C ALA A 132 -20.78 -48.76 8.81
N ALA A 133 -19.76 -49.50 9.20
CA ALA A 133 -18.53 -48.94 9.78
C ALA A 133 -17.78 -48.07 8.77
N ASP A 134 -17.61 -48.53 7.52
CA ASP A 134 -16.99 -47.77 6.44
C ASP A 134 -17.77 -46.49 6.12
N ALA A 135 -19.11 -46.57 6.05
CA ALA A 135 -19.97 -45.42 5.82
C ALA A 135 -19.88 -44.41 6.97
N LYS A 136 -19.85 -44.88 8.22
CA LYS A 136 -19.67 -44.01 9.40
C LYS A 136 -18.31 -43.31 9.36
N ALA A 137 -17.24 -44.04 9.07
CA ALA A 137 -15.90 -43.47 8.95
C ALA A 137 -15.82 -42.43 7.81
N ALA A 138 -16.49 -42.70 6.68
CA ALA A 138 -16.59 -41.74 5.58
C ALA A 138 -17.34 -40.46 5.99
N MET A 139 -18.47 -40.58 6.70
CA MET A 139 -19.21 -39.43 7.21
C MET A 139 -18.39 -38.59 8.20
N GLU A 140 -17.68 -39.24 9.14
CA GLU A 140 -16.80 -38.55 10.08
C GLU A 140 -15.64 -37.84 9.37
N ALA A 141 -15.04 -38.46 8.34
CA ALA A 141 -14.00 -37.84 7.53
C ALA A 141 -14.52 -36.62 6.75
N THR A 142 -15.72 -36.70 6.16
CA THR A 142 -16.33 -35.55 5.47
C THR A 142 -16.65 -34.42 6.44
N ALA A 143 -17.18 -34.72 7.64
CA ALA A 143 -17.46 -33.71 8.65
C ALA A 143 -16.17 -33.02 9.16
N ALA A 144 -15.09 -33.78 9.33
CA ALA A 144 -13.78 -33.23 9.68
C ALA A 144 -13.22 -32.31 8.58
N ALA A 145 -13.34 -32.71 7.31
CA ALA A 145 -12.91 -31.90 6.17
C ALA A 145 -13.71 -30.59 6.05
N GLU A 146 -15.03 -30.64 6.25
CA GLU A 146 -15.89 -29.45 6.27
C GLU A 146 -15.56 -28.51 7.43
N ALA A 147 -15.25 -29.04 8.61
CA ALA A 147 -14.82 -28.26 9.76
C ALA A 147 -13.49 -27.53 9.51
N GLU A 148 -12.49 -28.20 8.92
CA GLU A 148 -11.23 -27.56 8.53
C GLU A 148 -11.43 -26.50 7.43
N ALA A 149 -12.27 -26.79 6.44
CA ALA A 149 -12.63 -25.80 5.41
C ALA A 149 -13.32 -24.57 6.00
N ALA A 150 -14.17 -24.74 7.03
CA ALA A 150 -14.80 -23.63 7.74
C ALA A 150 -13.77 -22.79 8.51
N LYS A 151 -12.79 -23.41 9.18
CA LYS A 151 -11.69 -22.70 9.86
C LYS A 151 -10.87 -21.86 8.88
N LEU A 152 -10.49 -22.43 7.73
CA LEU A 152 -9.74 -21.72 6.70
C LEU A 152 -10.53 -20.54 6.12
N LYS A 153 -11.85 -20.66 5.95
CA LYS A 153 -12.72 -19.55 5.52
C LYS A 153 -12.74 -18.41 6.54
N VAL A 154 -12.83 -18.72 7.83
CA VAL A 154 -12.79 -17.70 8.90
C VAL A 154 -11.43 -17.00 8.94
N GLU A 155 -10.34 -17.75 8.81
CA GLU A 155 -8.99 -17.18 8.76
C GLU A 155 -8.78 -16.30 7.53
N ALA A 156 -9.21 -16.75 6.35
CA ALA A 156 -9.15 -15.96 5.11
C ALA A 156 -9.94 -14.65 5.23
N ARG A 157 -11.13 -14.68 5.86
CA ARG A 157 -11.91 -13.47 6.14
C ARG A 157 -11.17 -12.52 7.09
N ARG A 158 -10.58 -13.04 8.16
CA ARG A 158 -9.79 -12.25 9.11
C ARG A 158 -8.57 -11.61 8.43
N GLN A 159 -7.89 -12.33 7.54
CA GLN A 159 -6.78 -11.80 6.75
C GLN A 159 -7.25 -10.71 5.77
N ALA A 160 -8.40 -10.89 5.12
CA ALA A 160 -8.99 -9.88 4.23
C ALA A 160 -9.37 -8.60 5.00
N GLU A 161 -10.03 -8.73 6.16
CA GLU A 161 -10.37 -7.60 7.04
C GLU A 161 -9.10 -6.88 7.55
N ALA A 162 -8.04 -7.61 7.90
CA ALA A 162 -6.77 -7.03 8.30
C ALA A 162 -6.08 -6.26 7.16
N ARG A 163 -6.11 -6.78 5.93
CA ARG A 163 -5.57 -6.09 4.74
C ARG A 163 -6.37 -4.81 4.44
N ALA A 164 -7.70 -4.89 4.44
CA ALA A 164 -8.56 -3.72 4.25
C ALA A 164 -8.31 -2.65 5.32
N ALA A 165 -8.11 -3.05 6.58
CA ALA A 165 -7.75 -2.12 7.66
C ALA A 165 -6.36 -1.49 7.46
N ALA A 166 -5.38 -2.24 6.95
CA ALA A 166 -4.04 -1.71 6.64
C ALA A 166 -4.08 -0.72 5.47
N GLU A 167 -4.81 -1.03 4.41
CA GLU A 167 -5.02 -0.13 3.26
C GLU A 167 -5.74 1.16 3.68
N ALA A 168 -6.76 1.06 4.54
CA ALA A 168 -7.45 2.23 5.08
C ALA A 168 -6.52 3.14 5.91
N ARG A 169 -5.61 2.56 6.71
CA ARG A 169 -4.59 3.32 7.46
C ARG A 169 -3.60 4.01 6.52
N ALA A 170 -3.09 3.30 5.52
CA ALA A 170 -2.18 3.87 4.53
C ALA A 170 -2.85 5.03 3.76
N ALA A 171 -4.12 4.88 3.36
CA ALA A 171 -4.89 5.94 2.73
C ALA A 171 -5.08 7.16 3.64
N ALA A 172 -5.32 6.95 4.94
CA ALA A 172 -5.43 8.03 5.92
C ALA A 172 -4.10 8.78 6.11
N GLU A 173 -2.97 8.07 6.18
CA GLU A 173 -1.64 8.69 6.27
C GLU A 173 -1.32 9.55 5.04
N VAL A 174 -1.65 9.07 3.83
CA VAL A 174 -1.47 9.85 2.59
C VAL A 174 -2.32 11.12 2.59
N ARG A 175 -3.58 11.05 3.05
CA ARG A 175 -4.45 12.24 3.17
C ARG A 175 -3.90 13.24 4.18
N ALA A 176 -3.48 12.77 5.36
CA ALA A 176 -2.88 13.62 6.39
C ALA A 176 -1.59 14.31 5.88
N ALA A 177 -0.75 13.58 5.14
CA ALA A 177 0.45 14.14 4.51
C ALA A 177 0.11 15.19 3.43
N ALA A 178 -0.96 14.97 2.65
CA ALA A 178 -1.42 15.93 1.64
C ALA A 178 -1.95 17.22 2.29
N GLU A 179 -2.75 17.11 3.35
CA GLU A 179 -3.25 18.26 4.13
C GLU A 179 -2.10 19.05 4.77
N ALA A 180 -1.10 18.37 5.34
CA ALA A 180 0.07 19.02 5.90
C ALA A 180 0.87 19.82 4.84
N ARG A 181 1.05 19.25 3.64
CA ARG A 181 1.70 19.94 2.52
C ARG A 181 0.90 21.15 2.03
N ALA A 182 -0.43 21.03 1.97
CA ALA A 182 -1.31 22.15 1.61
C ALA A 182 -1.20 23.30 2.62
N ALA A 183 -1.21 22.99 3.93
CA ALA A 183 -1.04 23.98 4.99
C ALA A 183 0.35 24.65 4.95
N GLU A 184 1.41 23.91 4.63
CA GLU A 184 2.75 24.50 4.45
C GLU A 184 2.83 25.39 3.20
N ALA A 185 2.17 25.01 2.10
CA ALA A 185 2.10 25.82 0.89
C ALA A 185 1.38 27.16 1.14
N GLU A 186 0.28 27.15 1.89
CA GLU A 186 -0.44 28.37 2.29
C GLU A 186 0.41 29.29 3.17
N LYS A 187 1.16 28.72 4.13
CA LYS A 187 2.13 29.48 4.93
C LYS A 187 3.24 30.11 4.06
N ARG A 188 3.74 29.39 3.06
CA ARG A 188 4.75 29.93 2.13
C ARG A 188 4.16 31.04 1.24
N ALA A 189 2.92 30.89 0.78
CA ALA A 189 2.23 31.91 -0.02
C ALA A 189 2.06 33.21 0.77
N THR A 190 1.54 33.13 2.00
CA THR A 190 1.38 34.29 2.89
C THR A 190 2.71 34.97 3.24
N GLN A 191 3.79 34.19 3.46
CA GLN A 191 5.14 34.73 3.65
C GLN A 191 5.67 35.43 2.39
N ALA A 192 5.41 34.89 1.20
CA ALA A 192 5.79 35.50 -0.07
C ALA A 192 5.03 36.81 -0.31
N GLU A 193 3.73 36.85 -0.04
CA GLU A 193 2.92 38.07 -0.12
C GLU A 193 3.42 39.15 0.84
N ALA A 194 3.74 38.80 2.08
CA ALA A 194 4.30 39.73 3.05
C ALA A 194 5.69 40.27 2.62
N ALA A 195 6.52 39.42 2.01
CA ALA A 195 7.82 39.83 1.47
C ALA A 195 7.67 40.78 0.28
N LEU A 196 6.74 40.50 -0.64
CA LEU A 196 6.41 41.37 -1.77
C LEU A 196 5.87 42.72 -1.30
N ALA A 197 4.95 42.74 -0.33
CA ALA A 197 4.42 43.97 0.25
C ALA A 197 5.53 44.83 0.90
N SER A 198 6.45 44.20 1.64
CA SER A 198 7.60 44.88 2.25
C SER A 198 8.56 45.47 1.21
N SER A 199 8.82 44.72 0.13
CA SER A 199 9.65 45.18 -0.99
C SER A 199 9.02 46.36 -1.74
N ALA A 200 7.71 46.27 -2.03
CA ALA A 200 6.94 47.32 -2.69
C ALA A 200 6.91 48.61 -1.87
N GLY A 201 6.73 48.51 -0.54
CA GLY A 201 6.83 49.66 0.37
C GLY A 201 8.20 50.35 0.30
N GLY A 202 9.28 49.56 0.32
CA GLY A 202 10.65 50.10 0.18
C GLY A 202 10.93 50.73 -1.19
N GLN A 203 10.35 50.21 -2.27
CA GLN A 203 10.46 50.81 -3.60
C GLN A 203 9.67 52.13 -3.71
N ALA A 204 8.46 52.18 -3.16
CA ALA A 204 7.64 53.39 -3.13
C ALA A 204 8.33 54.53 -2.37
N GLU A 205 8.93 54.24 -1.22
CA GLU A 205 9.69 55.24 -0.45
C GLU A 205 10.92 55.74 -1.22
N ARG A 206 11.65 54.85 -1.91
CA ARG A 206 12.79 55.23 -2.76
C ARG A 206 12.36 56.13 -3.93
N LEU A 207 11.24 55.82 -4.58
CA LEU A 207 10.69 56.65 -5.66
C LEU A 207 10.23 58.01 -5.16
N GLN A 208 9.61 58.07 -3.97
CA GLN A 208 9.23 59.34 -3.36
C GLN A 208 10.46 60.22 -3.08
N ARG A 209 11.49 59.66 -2.43
CA ARG A 209 12.75 60.38 -2.17
C ARG A 209 13.43 60.85 -3.45
N ALA A 210 13.42 60.02 -4.51
CA ALA A 210 13.95 60.42 -5.81
C ALA A 210 13.15 61.57 -6.44
N THR A 211 11.81 61.53 -6.34
CA THR A 211 10.92 62.58 -6.85
C THR A 211 11.13 63.91 -6.10
N GLU A 212 11.26 63.85 -4.77
CA GLU A 212 11.58 65.02 -3.94
C GLU A 212 12.95 65.60 -4.28
N ALA A 213 13.96 64.75 -4.52
CA ALA A 213 15.29 65.18 -4.95
C ALA A 213 15.27 65.88 -6.32
N VAL A 214 14.49 65.38 -7.29
CA VAL A 214 14.32 66.03 -8.60
C VAL A 214 13.62 67.39 -8.45
N ARG A 215 12.58 67.49 -7.61
CA ARG A 215 11.90 68.77 -7.35
C ARG A 215 12.87 69.79 -6.73
N ALA A 216 13.66 69.37 -5.73
CA ALA A 216 14.67 70.23 -5.11
C ALA A 216 15.76 70.67 -6.11
N ALA A 217 16.16 69.81 -7.06
CA ALA A 217 17.08 70.18 -8.11
C ALA A 217 16.49 71.22 -9.08
N ALA A 218 15.22 71.07 -9.47
CA ALA A 218 14.51 72.04 -10.32
C ALA A 218 14.35 73.42 -9.64
N GLU A 219 14.08 73.44 -8.33
CA GLU A 219 14.03 74.67 -7.53
C GLU A 219 15.40 75.37 -7.45
N ARG A 220 16.49 74.60 -7.32
CA ARG A 220 17.86 75.15 -7.37
C ARG A 220 18.19 75.74 -8.74
N GLU A 221 17.82 75.06 -9.82
CA GLU A 221 18.04 75.57 -11.18
C GLU A 221 17.29 76.89 -11.41
N THR A 222 16.01 76.95 -11.02
CA THR A 222 15.22 78.20 -11.14
C THR A 222 15.77 79.32 -10.26
N ALA A 223 16.29 79.02 -9.07
CA ALA A 223 16.99 80.00 -8.23
C ALA A 223 18.28 80.51 -8.90
N LEU A 224 19.08 79.63 -9.50
CA LEU A 224 20.29 80.00 -10.24
C LEU A 224 19.97 80.86 -11.48
N GLN A 225 18.91 80.53 -12.22
CA GLN A 225 18.47 81.32 -13.37
C GLN A 225 18.03 82.73 -12.95
N ARG A 226 17.34 82.86 -11.81
CA ARG A 226 16.95 84.17 -11.24
C ARG A 226 18.19 84.98 -10.85
N ALA A 227 19.13 84.38 -10.12
CA ALA A 227 20.38 85.03 -9.73
C ALA A 227 21.21 85.49 -10.94
N LEU A 228 21.27 84.68 -12.01
CA LEU A 228 21.93 85.07 -13.27
C LEU A 228 21.24 86.25 -13.95
N LYS A 229 19.90 86.30 -13.91
CA LYS A 229 19.13 87.43 -14.46
C LYS A 229 19.41 88.72 -13.70
N GLU A 230 19.34 88.68 -12.36
CA GLU A 230 19.66 89.81 -11.48
C GLU A 230 21.11 90.30 -11.69
N ALA A 231 22.07 89.38 -11.83
CA ALA A 231 23.46 89.72 -12.14
C ALA A 231 23.60 90.43 -13.49
N ARG A 232 22.88 89.98 -14.54
CA ARG A 232 22.89 90.65 -15.86
C ARG A 232 22.29 92.06 -15.79
N GLU A 233 21.21 92.24 -15.04
CA GLU A 233 20.59 93.55 -14.82
C GLU A 233 21.53 94.49 -14.03
N SER A 234 22.24 93.97 -13.03
CA SER A 234 23.28 94.72 -12.30
C SER A 234 24.45 95.12 -13.19
N VAL A 235 24.93 94.23 -14.06
CA VAL A 235 26.01 94.57 -15.01
C VAL A 235 25.54 95.62 -16.02
N SER A 236 24.30 95.51 -16.51
CA SER A 236 23.70 96.49 -17.43
C SER A 236 23.61 97.89 -16.80
N THR A 237 23.14 97.98 -15.55
CA THR A 237 23.05 99.25 -14.82
C THR A 237 24.43 99.84 -14.54
N ALA A 238 25.42 99.02 -14.20
CA ALA A 238 26.81 99.47 -14.05
C ALA A 238 27.39 100.03 -15.37
N TRP A 239 27.10 99.39 -16.50
CA TRP A 239 27.51 99.88 -17.83
C TRP A 239 26.86 101.22 -18.20
N GLN A 240 25.57 101.38 -17.89
CA GLN A 240 24.87 102.66 -18.10
C GLN A 240 25.45 103.77 -17.22
N ALA A 241 25.78 103.47 -15.97
CA ALA A 241 26.43 104.42 -15.06
C ALA A 241 27.81 104.86 -15.58
N LEU A 242 28.64 103.91 -16.03
CA LEU A 242 29.94 104.18 -16.63
C LEU A 242 29.81 105.05 -17.90
N ALA A 243 28.85 104.75 -18.78
CA ALA A 243 28.60 105.55 -19.97
C ALA A 243 28.16 106.99 -19.63
N ALA A 244 27.31 107.16 -18.60
CA ALA A 244 26.89 108.46 -18.11
C ALA A 244 28.06 109.26 -17.49
N GLU A 245 29.00 108.57 -16.83
CA GLU A 245 30.22 109.18 -16.29
C GLU A 245 31.18 109.61 -17.41
N GLN A 246 31.45 108.75 -18.39
CA GLN A 246 32.25 109.09 -19.58
C GLN A 246 31.69 110.30 -20.33
N THR A 247 30.35 110.39 -20.46
CA THR A 247 29.67 111.54 -21.08
C THR A 247 29.86 112.81 -20.25
N ARG A 248 29.77 112.72 -18.91
CA ARG A 248 30.06 113.84 -18.01
C ARG A 248 31.50 114.31 -18.13
N SER A 249 32.47 113.39 -18.15
CA SER A 249 33.88 113.72 -18.35
C SER A 249 34.12 114.40 -19.70
N ALA A 250 33.51 113.91 -20.78
CA ALA A 250 33.60 114.54 -22.10
C ALA A 250 33.03 115.98 -22.12
N ASN A 251 31.87 116.19 -21.48
CA ASN A 251 31.27 117.52 -21.35
C ASN A 251 32.13 118.49 -20.54
N LEU A 252 32.79 118.01 -19.47
CA LEU A 252 33.72 118.82 -18.67
C LEU A 252 34.95 119.24 -19.48
N VAL A 253 35.51 118.33 -20.30
CA VAL A 253 36.63 118.64 -21.19
C VAL A 253 36.22 119.70 -22.24
N GLU A 254 35.05 119.56 -22.85
CA GLU A 254 34.55 120.57 -23.79
C GLU A 254 34.24 121.92 -23.12
N ALA A 255 33.70 121.91 -21.90
CA ALA A 255 33.50 123.14 -21.12
C ALA A 255 34.83 123.83 -20.77
N ALA A 256 35.87 123.07 -20.40
CA ALA A 256 37.20 123.60 -20.15
C ALA A 256 37.80 124.25 -21.40
N LYS A 257 37.71 123.59 -22.57
CA LYS A 257 38.15 124.17 -23.86
C LYS A 257 37.42 125.47 -24.21
N ARG A 258 36.11 125.55 -23.92
CA ARG A 258 35.33 126.80 -24.14
C ARG A 258 35.79 127.91 -23.19
N ALA A 259 36.02 127.59 -21.92
CA ALA A 259 36.54 128.56 -20.95
C ALA A 259 37.94 129.08 -21.35
N GLU A 260 38.83 128.21 -21.84
CA GLU A 260 40.13 128.61 -22.40
C GLU A 260 40.00 129.54 -23.62
N ALA A 261 39.02 129.29 -24.50
CA ALA A 261 38.76 130.14 -25.65
C ALA A 261 38.15 131.51 -25.28
N GLU A 262 37.36 131.58 -24.20
CA GLU A 262 36.68 132.79 -23.73
C GLU A 262 37.55 133.66 -22.79
N GLY A 263 38.55 133.09 -22.12
CA GLY A 263 39.29 133.70 -21.01
C GLY A 263 40.79 133.93 -21.24
N GLY A 264 41.18 134.63 -22.30
CA GLY A 264 42.60 134.93 -22.58
C GLY A 264 43.25 136.07 -21.76
N ARG A 265 42.58 136.69 -20.77
CA ARG A 265 43.17 137.80 -19.97
C ARG A 265 42.59 137.94 -18.56
N ALA A 266 43.12 137.21 -17.57
CA ALA A 266 43.13 137.61 -16.15
C ALA A 266 44.09 136.74 -15.32
N LEU A 267 45.38 136.72 -15.67
CA LEU A 267 46.40 135.96 -14.95
C LEU A 267 46.75 136.64 -13.61
N SER A 268 46.18 136.16 -12.50
CA SER A 268 46.90 135.98 -11.21
C SER A 268 46.10 135.22 -10.14
N GLU A 269 44.78 135.17 -10.16
CA GLU A 269 43.97 134.31 -9.27
C GLU A 269 43.71 132.90 -9.84
N GLU A 270 44.02 132.69 -11.12
CA GLU A 270 43.67 131.50 -11.90
C GLU A 270 44.55 130.27 -11.58
N GLY A 271 45.77 130.48 -11.09
CA GLY A 271 46.69 129.40 -10.71
C GLY A 271 46.21 128.55 -9.53
N VAL A 272 45.44 129.12 -8.59
CA VAL A 272 44.87 128.37 -7.46
C VAL A 272 43.65 127.54 -7.89
N ARG A 273 42.90 128.01 -8.89
CA ARG A 273 41.79 127.24 -9.49
C ARG A 273 42.30 126.08 -10.35
N LEU A 274 43.41 126.25 -11.06
CA LEU A 274 44.03 125.18 -11.85
C LEU A 274 44.56 124.04 -10.98
N THR A 275 45.19 124.35 -9.84
CA THR A 275 45.67 123.31 -8.90
C THR A 275 44.51 122.56 -8.20
N ALA A 276 43.41 123.25 -7.87
CA ALA A 276 42.19 122.61 -7.36
C ALA A 276 41.51 121.72 -8.43
N SER A 277 41.54 122.15 -9.69
CA SER A 277 41.07 121.39 -10.85
C SER A 277 41.90 120.11 -11.08
N GLU A 278 43.23 120.20 -11.03
CA GLU A 278 44.13 119.05 -11.16
C GLU A 278 43.93 118.03 -10.03
N ALA A 279 43.76 118.50 -8.78
CA ALA A 279 43.47 117.62 -7.66
C ALA A 279 42.11 116.92 -7.79
N ALA A 280 41.09 117.61 -8.31
CA ALA A 280 39.78 117.03 -8.60
C ALA A 280 39.86 115.99 -9.72
N LEU A 281 40.56 116.29 -10.82
CA LEU A 281 40.78 115.35 -11.94
C LEU A 281 41.56 114.12 -11.50
N LYS A 282 42.59 114.28 -10.65
CA LYS A 282 43.34 113.15 -10.10
C LYS A 282 42.46 112.25 -9.25
N LYS A 283 41.61 112.83 -8.39
CA LYS A 283 40.67 112.07 -7.56
C LYS A 283 39.61 111.35 -8.39
N GLU A 284 39.11 111.97 -9.46
CA GLU A 284 38.18 111.33 -10.39
C GLU A 284 38.86 110.20 -11.19
N ARG A 285 40.13 110.36 -11.58
CA ARG A 285 40.89 109.29 -12.22
C ARG A 285 41.12 108.10 -11.29
N GLU A 286 41.47 108.34 -10.03
CA GLU A 286 41.59 107.28 -9.02
C GLU A 286 40.25 106.55 -8.78
N ARG A 287 39.13 107.29 -8.79
CA ARG A 287 37.77 106.69 -8.73
C ARG A 287 37.46 105.84 -9.96
N ALA A 288 37.80 106.33 -11.16
CA ALA A 288 37.61 105.59 -12.41
C ALA A 288 38.47 104.32 -12.46
N GLU A 289 39.74 104.39 -12.05
CA GLU A 289 40.63 103.22 -11.96
C GLU A 289 40.12 102.20 -10.92
N ALA A 290 39.60 102.67 -9.78
CA ALA A 290 38.95 101.81 -8.79
C ALA A 290 37.67 101.15 -9.34
N ALA A 291 36.85 101.89 -10.08
CA ALA A 291 35.64 101.38 -10.73
C ALA A 291 35.95 100.36 -11.84
N GLU A 292 37.01 100.58 -12.62
CA GLU A 292 37.47 99.61 -13.61
C GLU A 292 37.98 98.33 -12.92
N GLY A 293 38.69 98.47 -11.80
CA GLY A 293 39.13 97.35 -10.97
C GLY A 293 37.97 96.51 -10.43
N THR A 294 36.93 97.16 -9.90
CA THR A 294 35.72 96.45 -9.42
C THR A 294 34.94 95.80 -10.56
N ALA A 295 34.83 96.45 -11.73
CA ALA A 295 34.20 95.86 -12.91
C ALA A 295 34.96 94.62 -13.42
N LYS A 296 36.29 94.68 -13.51
CA LYS A 296 37.13 93.53 -13.89
C LYS A 296 36.99 92.38 -12.89
N ALA A 297 36.99 92.67 -11.58
CA ALA A 297 36.79 91.67 -10.54
C ALA A 297 35.39 91.02 -10.63
N ALA A 298 34.34 91.83 -10.91
CA ALA A 298 32.98 91.34 -11.10
C ALA A 298 32.85 90.44 -12.35
N MET A 299 33.47 90.81 -13.47
CA MET A 299 33.49 89.95 -14.67
C MET A 299 34.23 88.63 -14.42
N ALA A 300 35.38 88.66 -13.74
CA ALA A 300 36.12 87.45 -13.39
C ALA A 300 35.36 86.56 -12.38
N ALA A 301 34.58 87.16 -11.47
CA ALA A 301 33.68 86.42 -10.58
C ALA A 301 32.52 85.78 -11.36
N ALA A 302 31.89 86.51 -12.28
CA ALA A 302 30.82 86.01 -13.14
C ALA A 302 31.30 84.88 -14.06
N GLU A 303 32.50 84.96 -14.62
CA GLU A 303 33.08 83.90 -15.46
C GLU A 303 33.33 82.62 -14.64
N ARG A 304 33.86 82.75 -13.42
CA ARG A 304 34.04 81.61 -12.50
C ARG A 304 32.71 80.98 -12.10
N ALA A 305 31.70 81.79 -11.81
CA ALA A 305 30.35 81.32 -11.51
C ALA A 305 29.72 80.58 -12.71
N GLY A 306 29.89 81.11 -13.93
CA GLY A 306 29.42 80.47 -15.17
C GLY A 306 30.10 79.12 -15.42
N LYS A 307 31.42 79.02 -15.20
CA LYS A 307 32.17 77.76 -15.29
C LYS A 307 31.69 76.73 -14.27
N LEU A 308 31.42 77.15 -13.03
CA LEU A 308 30.89 76.26 -11.98
C LEU A 308 29.49 75.76 -12.34
N ALA A 309 28.59 76.65 -12.75
CA ALA A 309 27.23 76.30 -13.17
C ALA A 309 27.22 75.34 -14.38
N ALA A 310 28.11 75.56 -15.36
CA ALA A 310 28.24 74.65 -16.50
C ALA A 310 28.69 73.24 -16.08
N LYS A 311 29.61 73.14 -15.10
CA LYS A 311 30.05 71.86 -14.54
C LYS A 311 28.94 71.14 -13.77
N GLU A 312 28.17 71.88 -12.97
CA GLU A 312 27.01 71.33 -12.26
C GLU A 312 25.92 70.85 -13.24
N LEU A 313 25.60 71.63 -14.27
CA LEU A 313 24.64 71.22 -15.31
C LEU A 313 25.11 69.99 -16.08
N SER A 314 26.41 69.86 -16.39
CA SER A 314 26.96 68.64 -16.98
C SER A 314 26.76 67.44 -16.05
N THR A 315 27.04 67.61 -14.76
CA THR A 315 26.89 66.55 -13.76
C THR A 315 25.44 66.11 -13.61
N LEU A 316 24.49 67.06 -13.64
CA LEU A 316 23.05 66.79 -13.59
C LEU A 316 22.57 66.06 -14.85
N ARG A 317 23.05 66.43 -16.05
CA ARG A 317 22.75 65.69 -17.29
C ARG A 317 23.27 64.26 -17.26
N ASP A 318 24.48 64.05 -16.76
CA ASP A 318 25.05 62.70 -16.59
C ASP A 318 24.28 61.87 -15.56
N GLN A 319 23.75 62.51 -14.52
CA GLN A 319 22.84 61.86 -13.56
C GLN A 319 21.51 61.49 -14.23
N LEU A 320 20.88 62.41 -14.97
CA LEU A 320 19.64 62.15 -15.69
C LEU A 320 19.79 61.01 -16.71
N ALA A 321 20.85 61.02 -17.51
CA ALA A 321 21.14 59.95 -18.47
C ALA A 321 21.37 58.59 -17.80
N ARG A 322 21.91 58.56 -16.57
CA ARG A 322 22.01 57.32 -15.77
C ARG A 322 20.64 56.85 -15.29
N PHE A 323 19.77 57.77 -14.86
CA PHE A 323 18.39 57.43 -14.49
C PHE A 323 17.59 56.90 -15.68
N GLU A 324 17.70 57.51 -16.85
CA GLU A 324 17.02 57.04 -18.08
C GLU A 324 17.49 55.64 -18.49
N ARG A 325 18.80 55.37 -18.45
CA ARG A 325 19.33 54.01 -18.71
C ARG A 325 18.85 53.00 -17.68
N ALA A 326 18.80 53.38 -16.40
CA ALA A 326 18.28 52.51 -15.34
C ALA A 326 16.79 52.22 -15.52
N ALA A 327 16.00 53.23 -15.93
CA ALA A 327 14.58 53.08 -16.22
C ALA A 327 14.34 52.17 -17.44
N ALA A 328 15.12 52.34 -18.51
CA ALA A 328 15.06 51.46 -19.68
C ALA A 328 15.40 50.01 -19.30
N SER A 329 16.49 49.79 -18.55
CA SER A 329 16.86 48.45 -18.07
C SER A 329 15.80 47.83 -17.15
N ALA A 330 15.11 48.62 -16.34
CA ALA A 330 14.01 48.14 -15.52
C ALA A 330 12.79 47.76 -16.37
N SER A 331 12.48 48.52 -17.42
CA SER A 331 11.42 48.18 -18.39
C SER A 331 11.73 46.88 -19.11
N ASP A 332 12.96 46.69 -19.59
CA ASP A 332 13.37 45.46 -20.27
C ASP A 332 13.29 44.25 -19.33
N ALA A 333 13.68 44.42 -18.06
CA ALA A 333 13.55 43.38 -17.04
C ALA A 333 12.08 43.02 -16.75
N ALA A 334 11.19 44.01 -16.72
CA ALA A 334 9.75 43.78 -16.54
C ALA A 334 9.16 42.99 -17.72
N SER A 335 9.47 43.39 -18.96
CA SER A 335 9.03 42.66 -20.16
C SER A 335 9.59 41.24 -20.23
N SER A 336 10.84 41.03 -19.78
CA SER A 336 11.42 39.68 -19.65
C SER A 336 10.68 38.83 -18.62
N ALA A 337 10.33 39.40 -17.47
CA ALA A 337 9.56 38.69 -16.45
C ALA A 337 8.15 38.31 -16.93
N GLU A 338 7.47 39.20 -17.66
CA GLU A 338 6.17 38.91 -18.29
C GLU A 338 6.28 37.77 -19.33
N ALA A 339 7.35 37.77 -20.13
CA ALA A 339 7.60 36.69 -21.10
C ALA A 339 7.86 35.34 -20.41
N GLU A 340 8.60 35.33 -19.31
CA GLU A 340 8.82 34.13 -18.49
C GLU A 340 7.52 33.63 -17.86
N GLN A 341 6.69 34.53 -17.31
CA GLN A 341 5.38 34.18 -16.78
C GLN A 341 4.48 33.56 -17.86
N ALA A 342 4.40 34.15 -19.04
CA ALA A 342 3.64 33.61 -20.17
C ALA A 342 4.20 32.25 -20.68
N ALA A 343 5.50 31.99 -20.50
CA ALA A 343 6.09 30.69 -20.81
C ALA A 343 5.72 29.63 -19.75
N LEU A 344 5.68 30.00 -18.47
CA LEU A 344 5.24 29.12 -17.38
C LEU A 344 3.77 28.75 -17.51
N GLU A 345 2.89 29.71 -17.83
CA GLU A 345 1.46 29.46 -18.05
C GLU A 345 1.23 28.47 -19.21
N ARG A 346 1.99 28.60 -20.30
CA ARG A 346 1.95 27.63 -21.42
C ARG A 346 2.37 26.23 -21.00
N ARG A 347 3.46 26.09 -20.24
CA ARG A 347 3.90 24.79 -19.72
C ARG A 347 2.86 24.16 -18.80
N LEU A 348 2.26 24.94 -17.91
CA LEU A 348 1.20 24.46 -17.02
C LEU A 348 -0.03 24.00 -17.81
N ALA A 349 -0.42 24.74 -18.85
CA ALA A 349 -1.51 24.36 -19.74
C ALA A 349 -1.23 23.04 -20.49
N GLU A 350 0.00 22.84 -20.97
CA GLU A 350 0.44 21.58 -21.59
C GLU A 350 0.44 20.41 -20.61
N GLU A 351 0.90 20.60 -19.37
CA GLU A 351 0.85 19.56 -18.33
C GLU A 351 -0.59 19.18 -17.96
N LEU A 352 -1.48 20.17 -17.81
CA LEU A 352 -2.90 19.92 -17.53
C LEU A 352 -3.57 19.16 -18.68
N LYS A 353 -3.24 19.52 -19.92
CA LYS A 353 -3.70 18.79 -21.11
C LYS A 353 -3.21 17.34 -21.10
N GLY A 354 -1.91 17.12 -20.84
CA GLY A 354 -1.34 15.77 -20.75
C GLY A 354 -1.97 14.92 -19.64
N ARG A 355 -2.30 15.53 -18.49
CA ARG A 355 -3.04 14.85 -17.41
C ARG A 355 -4.46 14.46 -17.83
N ALA A 356 -5.17 15.36 -18.52
CA ALA A 356 -6.52 15.08 -19.03
C ALA A 356 -6.51 13.93 -20.06
N GLU A 357 -5.52 13.91 -20.97
CA GLU A 357 -5.34 12.81 -21.94
C GLU A 357 -5.03 11.48 -21.23
N MET A 358 -4.17 11.50 -20.20
CA MET A 358 -3.87 10.30 -19.40
C MET A 358 -5.10 9.79 -18.63
N GLN A 359 -5.90 10.69 -18.05
CA GLN A 359 -7.14 10.33 -17.38
C GLN A 359 -8.14 9.70 -18.37
N GLY A 360 -8.33 10.30 -19.54
CA GLY A 360 -9.19 9.74 -20.59
C GLY A 360 -8.72 8.37 -21.06
N ALA A 361 -7.41 8.17 -21.22
CA ALA A 361 -6.85 6.86 -21.58
C ALA A 361 -7.04 5.80 -20.46
N MET A 362 -6.98 6.22 -19.19
CA MET A 362 -7.24 5.35 -18.05
C MET A 362 -8.71 4.93 -18.00
N GLU A 363 -9.63 5.87 -18.19
CA GLU A 363 -11.08 5.62 -18.26
C GLU A 363 -11.43 4.70 -19.44
N ALA A 364 -10.83 4.92 -20.61
CA ALA A 364 -11.03 4.05 -21.77
C ALA A 364 -10.50 2.62 -21.58
N ARG A 365 -9.50 2.41 -20.71
CA ARG A 365 -9.02 1.06 -20.33
C ARG A 365 -9.90 0.37 -19.30
N LEU A 366 -10.65 1.14 -18.52
CA LEU A 366 -11.56 0.61 -17.51
C LEU A 366 -12.89 0.15 -18.11
N GLN A 367 -13.28 0.72 -19.26
CA GLN A 367 -14.48 0.34 -20.03
C GLN A 367 -14.25 -0.93 -20.85
#